data_AF-A0A382BTS5-F1
#
_entry.id   AF-A0A382BTS5-F1
#
_cell.length_a   1.000
_cell.length_b   1.000
_cell.length_c   1.000
_cell.angle_alpha   90.00
_cell.angle_beta   90.00
_cell.angle_gamma   90.00
#
_symmetry.space_group_name_H-M   'P 1'
#
loop_
_entity.id
_entity.type
_entity.pdbx_description
1 polymer ?
#
loop_
_entity_poly.entity_id
_entity_poly.type
_entity_poly.pdbx_seq_one_letter_code
_entity_poly.pdbx_strand_id
1 'polypeptide(L)'
;MSDSELIYELEANPPAAEKFFAALQHVLASFVGIITPTLIIGGVLGLGDHVPYLISMALMVSGVGTIIQAKKPMNIGAGMICIQGTSFAFLSSVLAAGFVAKAQGGGPEEILAMIMGVCFLGAFIEIGLSQVLPQLKRLITPLVTGTVITIIGVSLIKVGLTDLAGGQWLLDNKPEFWGSLSNLFLGFLVLISIIVLNRSSNQWLRLSSIVLGLVIGFVVALMMGKVNTSAIFAVQEAISVPIPFRYGFNFDI
;
A
#
# COMPACT_ATOMS: atom_id res chain seq x y z
N MET A 1 -2.23 -28.35 -27.46
CA MET A 1 -3.37 -27.48 -27.78
C MET A 1 -3.35 -26.38 -26.74
N SER A 2 -2.94 -25.17 -27.13
CA SER A 2 -2.75 -24.03 -26.24
C SER A 2 -4.06 -23.26 -26.16
N ASP A 3 -4.98 -23.70 -25.32
CA ASP A 3 -6.14 -22.89 -24.94
C ASP A 3 -5.64 -21.82 -23.97
N SER A 4 -5.13 -20.72 -24.53
CA SER A 4 -4.80 -19.55 -23.75
C SER A 4 -6.10 -18.98 -23.18
N GLU A 5 -6.30 -19.06 -21.86
CA GLU A 5 -7.41 -18.39 -21.14
C GLU A 5 -7.35 -16.84 -21.24
N LEU A 6 -6.34 -16.30 -21.92
CA LEU A 6 -6.17 -14.86 -22.09
C LEU A 6 -7.23 -14.30 -23.04
N ILE A 7 -8.09 -13.43 -22.50
CA ILE A 7 -9.04 -12.63 -23.28
C ILE A 7 -8.30 -11.71 -24.28
N TYR A 8 -7.12 -11.22 -23.88
CA TYR A 8 -6.24 -10.38 -24.70
C TYR A 8 -4.76 -10.77 -24.52
N GLU A 9 -4.02 -10.79 -25.63
CA GLU A 9 -2.56 -10.96 -25.62
C GLU A 9 -1.85 -9.69 -25.11
N LEU A 10 -0.56 -9.81 -24.76
CA LEU A 10 0.23 -8.71 -24.16
C LEU A 10 0.26 -7.44 -25.03
N GLU A 11 0.43 -7.61 -26.34
CA GLU A 11 0.51 -6.51 -27.31
C GLU A 11 -0.87 -6.20 -27.94
N ALA A 12 -1.94 -6.84 -27.47
CA ALA A 12 -3.27 -6.62 -27.99
C ALA A 12 -3.74 -5.19 -27.69
N ASN A 13 -4.46 -4.61 -28.65
CA ASN A 13 -4.94 -3.24 -28.56
C ASN A 13 -6.48 -3.20 -28.50
N PRO A 14 -7.11 -3.57 -27.36
CA PRO A 14 -8.56 -3.65 -27.23
C PRO A 14 -9.30 -2.31 -27.49
N PRO A 15 -10.62 -2.34 -27.69
CA PRO A 15 -11.43 -1.13 -27.79
C PRO A 15 -11.22 -0.17 -26.61
N ALA A 16 -11.35 1.14 -26.86
CA ALA A 16 -11.03 2.18 -25.87
C ALA A 16 -11.81 2.01 -24.54
N ALA A 17 -13.07 1.60 -24.62
CA ALA A 17 -13.90 1.34 -23.44
C ALA A 17 -13.33 0.19 -22.60
N GLU A 18 -13.00 -0.94 -23.22
CA GLU A 18 -12.47 -2.10 -22.52
C GLU A 18 -11.12 -1.82 -21.87
N LYS A 19 -10.23 -1.10 -22.55
CA LYS A 19 -8.97 -0.63 -21.96
C LYS A 19 -9.19 0.26 -20.75
N PHE A 20 -10.09 1.24 -20.88
CA PHE A 20 -10.40 2.15 -19.78
C PHE A 20 -10.93 1.39 -18.57
N PHE A 21 -11.86 0.47 -18.80
CA PHE A 21 -12.42 -0.35 -17.74
C PHE A 21 -11.40 -1.30 -17.11
N ALA A 22 -10.55 -1.95 -17.91
CA ALA A 22 -9.47 -2.80 -17.39
C ALA A 22 -8.45 -1.98 -16.58
N ALA A 23 -8.06 -0.80 -17.06
CA ALA A 23 -7.19 0.11 -16.33
C ALA A 23 -7.82 0.56 -15.00
N LEU A 24 -9.10 0.91 -15.01
CA LEU A 24 -9.84 1.25 -13.81
C LEU A 24 -9.86 0.08 -12.81
N GLN A 25 -10.09 -1.14 -13.28
CA GLN A 25 -10.03 -2.34 -12.43
C GLN A 25 -8.65 -2.53 -11.80
N HIS A 26 -7.57 -2.38 -12.58
CA HIS A 26 -6.22 -2.51 -12.08
C HIS A 26 -5.90 -1.48 -11.00
N VAL A 27 -6.34 -0.22 -11.18
CA VAL A 27 -6.19 0.82 -10.17
C VAL A 27 -6.98 0.46 -8.91
N LEU A 28 -8.25 0.08 -9.04
CA LEU A 28 -9.09 -0.29 -7.89
C LEU A 28 -8.53 -1.50 -7.13
N ALA A 29 -7.99 -2.49 -7.85
CA ALA A 29 -7.42 -3.68 -7.24
C ALA A 29 -6.11 -3.40 -6.49
N SER A 30 -5.27 -2.50 -6.99
CA SER A 30 -3.98 -2.18 -6.38
C SER A 30 -4.05 -1.08 -5.31
N PHE A 31 -5.10 -0.25 -5.33
CA PHE A 31 -5.26 0.94 -4.50
C PHE A 31 -4.99 0.67 -3.01
N VAL A 32 -5.66 -0.33 -2.44
CA VAL A 32 -5.52 -0.66 -1.02
C VAL A 32 -4.12 -1.15 -0.70
N GLY A 33 -3.55 -2.00 -1.56
CA GLY A 33 -2.19 -2.52 -1.38
C GLY A 33 -1.12 -1.42 -1.37
N ILE A 34 -1.33 -0.34 -2.13
CA ILE A 34 -0.39 0.79 -2.21
C ILE A 34 -0.48 1.70 -0.98
N ILE A 35 -1.70 1.96 -0.50
CA ILE A 35 -1.97 2.99 0.52
C ILE A 35 -1.81 2.43 1.94
N THR A 36 -2.20 1.17 2.17
CA THR A 36 -2.21 0.57 3.50
C THR A 36 -0.85 0.63 4.21
N PRO A 37 0.31 0.31 3.58
CA PRO A 37 1.61 0.45 4.24
C PRO A 37 1.89 1.89 4.71
N THR A 38 1.55 2.89 3.91
CA THR A 38 1.73 4.30 4.28
C THR A 38 0.86 4.70 5.46
N LEU A 39 -0.39 4.21 5.52
CA LEU A 39 -1.27 4.44 6.67
C LEU A 39 -0.72 3.77 7.94
N ILE A 40 -0.22 2.54 7.84
CA ILE A 40 0.37 1.82 8.98
C ILE A 40 1.59 2.57 9.50
N ILE A 41 2.54 2.91 8.61
CA ILE A 41 3.75 3.66 8.98
C ILE A 41 3.39 5.01 9.61
N GLY A 42 2.47 5.74 8.97
CA GLY A 42 1.99 7.02 9.45
C GLY A 42 1.35 6.97 10.83
N GLY A 43 0.48 5.99 11.07
CA GLY A 43 -0.20 5.80 12.34
C GLY A 43 0.75 5.36 13.46
N VAL A 44 1.63 4.40 13.19
CA VAL A 44 2.56 3.85 14.19
C VAL A 44 3.65 4.86 14.57
N LEU A 45 4.20 5.58 13.59
CA LEU A 45 5.25 6.57 13.87
C LEU A 45 4.69 7.92 14.31
N GLY A 46 3.41 8.19 14.07
CA GLY A 46 2.76 9.45 14.44
C GLY A 46 3.09 10.59 13.46
N LEU A 47 3.09 10.31 12.16
CA LEU A 47 3.46 11.27 11.11
C LEU A 47 2.40 12.36 10.84
N GLY A 48 1.18 12.19 11.39
CA GLY A 48 0.11 13.19 11.37
C GLY A 48 -0.16 13.77 9.98
N ASP A 49 0.05 15.06 9.84
CA ASP A 49 -0.29 15.86 8.65
C ASP A 49 0.54 15.51 7.40
N HIS A 50 1.62 14.73 7.54
CA HIS A 50 2.39 14.26 6.38
C HIS A 50 1.75 13.06 5.68
N VAL A 51 0.86 12.30 6.35
CA VAL A 51 0.28 11.07 5.80
C VAL A 51 -0.45 11.29 4.47
N PRO A 52 -1.32 12.31 4.30
CA PRO A 52 -1.99 12.56 3.02
C PRO A 52 -0.99 12.81 1.87
N TYR A 53 0.07 13.58 2.12
CA TYR A 53 1.11 13.83 1.13
C TYR A 53 1.83 12.52 0.74
N LEU A 54 2.20 11.69 1.71
CA LEU A 54 2.87 10.41 1.48
C LEU A 54 1.99 9.44 0.68
N ILE A 55 0.67 9.44 0.90
CA ILE A 55 -0.29 8.63 0.13
C ILE A 55 -0.30 9.09 -1.34
N SER A 56 -0.41 10.40 -1.58
CA SER A 56 -0.36 10.97 -2.93
C SER A 56 0.94 10.62 -3.65
N MET A 57 2.08 10.72 -2.95
CA MET A 57 3.38 10.36 -3.52
C MET A 57 3.50 8.86 -3.80
N ALA A 58 3.01 7.99 -2.91
CA ALA A 58 3.03 6.54 -3.10
C ALA A 58 2.23 6.12 -4.35
N LEU A 59 1.03 6.68 -4.54
CA LEU A 59 0.20 6.43 -5.72
C LEU A 59 0.87 6.94 -7.00
N MET A 60 1.47 8.13 -6.97
CA MET A 60 2.14 8.70 -8.13
C MET A 60 3.39 7.89 -8.53
N VAL A 61 4.26 7.55 -7.57
CA VAL A 61 5.45 6.74 -7.82
C VAL A 61 5.08 5.32 -8.26
N SER A 62 4.02 4.73 -7.71
CA SER A 62 3.46 3.46 -8.19
C SER A 62 3.06 3.52 -9.67
N GLY A 63 2.37 4.60 -10.09
CA GLY A 63 2.01 4.81 -11.49
C GLY A 63 3.23 4.95 -12.39
N VAL A 64 4.20 5.78 -12.02
CA VAL A 64 5.45 5.97 -12.76
C VAL A 64 6.23 4.66 -12.86
N GLY A 65 6.39 3.93 -11.76
CA GLY A 65 7.09 2.65 -11.73
C GLY A 65 6.41 1.59 -12.61
N THR A 66 5.07 1.55 -12.60
CA THR A 66 4.30 0.65 -13.46
C THR A 66 4.50 0.97 -14.94
N ILE A 67 4.57 2.26 -15.31
CA ILE A 67 4.88 2.69 -16.68
C ILE A 67 6.30 2.28 -17.08
N ILE A 68 7.29 2.46 -16.20
CA ILE A 68 8.67 2.03 -16.45
C ILE A 68 8.72 0.52 -16.70
N GLN A 69 8.05 -0.28 -15.87
CA GLN A 69 8.02 -1.74 -16.03
C GLN A 69 7.35 -2.18 -17.34
N ALA A 70 6.25 -1.53 -17.71
CA ALA A 70 5.50 -1.85 -18.92
C ALA A 70 6.22 -1.40 -20.20
N LYS A 71 6.72 -0.16 -20.25
CA LYS A 71 7.36 0.42 -21.45
C LYS A 71 8.83 0.05 -21.61
N LYS A 72 9.46 -0.44 -20.54
CA LYS A 72 10.87 -0.87 -20.54
C LYS A 72 11.84 0.18 -21.12
N PRO A 73 11.83 1.44 -20.65
CA PRO A 73 12.74 2.46 -21.16
C PRO A 73 14.20 2.04 -20.91
N MET A 74 15.07 2.22 -21.90
CA MET A 74 16.49 1.85 -21.81
C MET A 74 16.73 0.37 -21.44
N ASN A 75 15.82 -0.54 -21.83
CA ASN A 75 15.82 -1.95 -21.44
C ASN A 75 15.65 -2.23 -19.94
N ILE A 76 15.25 -1.23 -19.14
CA ILE A 76 14.95 -1.38 -17.71
C ILE A 76 13.47 -1.66 -17.54
N GLY A 77 13.14 -2.90 -17.15
CA GLY A 77 11.77 -3.33 -16.84
C GLY A 77 11.42 -4.69 -17.44
N ALA A 78 10.22 -5.18 -17.11
CA ALA A 78 9.73 -6.48 -17.56
C ALA A 78 9.20 -6.49 -19.01
N GLY A 79 8.77 -5.34 -19.55
CA GLY A 79 8.08 -5.27 -20.84
C GLY A 79 6.64 -5.75 -20.78
N MET A 80 6.05 -5.77 -19.58
CA MET A 80 4.67 -6.18 -19.33
C MET A 80 4.09 -5.42 -18.14
N ILE A 81 2.76 -5.45 -17.97
CA ILE A 81 2.10 -4.73 -16.88
C ILE A 81 2.43 -5.41 -15.54
N CYS A 82 3.50 -4.95 -14.92
CA CYS A 82 3.89 -5.30 -13.55
C CYS A 82 3.57 -4.12 -12.64
N ILE A 83 2.36 -4.11 -12.07
CA ILE A 83 1.92 -3.06 -11.15
C ILE A 83 2.92 -2.95 -10.01
N GLN A 84 3.50 -1.76 -9.87
CA GLN A 84 4.38 -1.43 -8.78
C GLN A 84 3.56 -0.96 -7.58
N GLY A 85 3.94 -1.37 -6.38
CA GLY A 85 3.27 -0.95 -5.16
C GLY A 85 4.22 -1.02 -3.98
N THR A 86 3.75 -0.49 -2.85
CA THR A 86 4.53 -0.47 -1.61
C THR A 86 4.64 -1.88 -1.05
N SER A 87 5.86 -2.38 -0.84
CA SER A 87 6.09 -3.74 -0.37
C SER A 87 5.91 -3.85 1.14
N PHE A 88 5.00 -4.73 1.58
CA PHE A 88 4.82 -5.06 2.99
C PHE A 88 6.02 -5.79 3.60
N ALA A 89 6.90 -6.39 2.78
CA ALA A 89 8.07 -7.11 3.27
C ALA A 89 9.05 -6.21 4.03
N PHE A 90 9.10 -4.91 3.69
CA PHE A 90 9.99 -3.94 4.30
C PHE A 90 9.35 -3.18 5.46
N LEU A 91 8.08 -3.46 5.80
CA LEU A 91 7.34 -2.70 6.80
C LEU A 91 8.05 -2.71 8.16
N SER A 92 8.51 -3.87 8.61
CA SER A 92 9.25 -4.01 9.88
C SER A 92 10.56 -3.22 9.87
N SER A 93 11.31 -3.25 8.77
CA SER A 93 12.58 -2.54 8.64
C SER A 93 12.40 -1.02 8.61
N VAL A 94 11.38 -0.54 7.88
CA VAL A 94 11.04 0.89 7.81
C VAL A 94 10.55 1.41 9.15
N LEU A 95 9.69 0.65 9.84
CA LEU A 95 9.24 0.99 11.19
C LEU A 95 10.42 1.02 12.18
N ALA A 96 11.34 0.06 12.10
CA ALA A 96 12.53 0.04 12.93
C ALA A 96 13.40 1.29 12.73
N ALA A 97 13.67 1.69 11.48
CA ALA A 97 14.37 2.93 11.18
C ALA A 97 13.63 4.15 11.75
N GLY A 98 12.31 4.23 11.56
CA GLY A 98 11.51 5.31 12.11
C GLY A 98 11.52 5.38 13.64
N PHE A 99 11.51 4.24 14.32
CA PHE A 99 11.60 4.19 15.78
C PHE A 99 12.97 4.61 16.31
N VAL A 100 14.05 4.35 15.57
CA VAL A 100 15.39 4.84 15.94
C VAL A 100 15.42 6.37 15.94
N ALA A 101 14.98 7.01 14.85
CA ALA A 101 14.87 8.48 14.79
C ALA A 101 13.97 9.04 15.90
N LYS A 102 12.83 8.39 16.15
CA LYS A 102 11.89 8.81 17.20
C LYS A 102 12.49 8.68 18.61
N ALA A 103 13.27 7.63 18.88
CA ALA A 103 13.93 7.42 20.16
C ALA A 103 15.05 8.45 20.43
N GLN A 104 15.64 9.01 19.38
CA GLN A 104 16.59 10.12 19.46
C GLN A 104 15.91 11.49 19.70
N GLY A 105 14.58 11.52 19.82
CA GLY A 105 13.81 12.75 19.99
C GLY A 105 13.43 13.44 18.67
N GLY A 106 13.62 12.77 17.53
CA GLY A 106 13.38 13.36 16.23
C GLY A 106 11.91 13.55 15.90
N GLY A 107 11.61 14.70 15.28
CA GLY A 107 10.27 15.04 14.80
C GLY A 107 9.85 14.22 13.57
N PRO A 108 8.59 14.36 13.09
CA PRO A 108 8.09 13.64 11.92
C PRO A 108 8.95 13.83 10.65
N GLU A 109 9.52 15.01 10.44
CA GLU A 109 10.39 15.27 9.29
C GLU A 109 11.73 14.53 9.37
N GLU A 110 12.34 14.45 10.56
CA GLU A 110 13.59 13.71 10.77
C GLU A 110 13.38 12.20 10.63
N ILE A 111 12.26 11.68 11.15
CA ILE A 111 11.84 10.30 10.95
C ILE A 111 11.72 9.99 9.45
N LEU A 112 11.06 10.88 8.69
CA LEU A 112 10.90 10.73 7.24
C LEU A 112 12.20 10.87 6.47
N ALA A 113 13.11 11.76 6.91
CA ALA A 113 14.44 11.90 6.34
C ALA A 113 15.28 10.63 6.51
N MET A 114 15.22 10.00 7.70
CA MET A 114 15.90 8.75 7.98
C MET A 114 15.34 7.60 7.13
N ILE A 115 14.02 7.45 7.07
CA ILE A 115 13.36 6.43 6.23
C ILE A 115 13.73 6.64 4.76
N MET A 116 13.67 7.88 4.27
CA MET A 116 14.04 8.23 2.90
C MET A 116 15.50 7.87 2.60
N GLY A 117 16.42 8.19 3.51
CA GLY A 117 17.84 7.85 3.36
C GLY A 117 18.10 6.35 3.29
N VAL A 118 17.52 5.59 4.21
CA VAL A 118 17.65 4.13 4.24
C VAL A 118 17.06 3.50 2.96
N CYS A 119 15.86 3.93 2.54
CA CYS A 119 15.23 3.41 1.33
C CYS A 119 16.01 3.80 0.05
N PHE A 120 16.52 5.03 -0.02
CA PHE A 120 17.28 5.50 -1.16
C PHE A 120 18.59 4.72 -1.34
N LEU A 121 19.36 4.55 -0.27
CA LEU A 121 20.59 3.74 -0.32
C LEU A 121 20.29 2.26 -0.58
N GLY A 122 19.24 1.72 0.08
CA GLY A 122 18.80 0.34 -0.12
C GLY A 122 18.40 0.04 -1.57
N ALA A 123 17.82 1.02 -2.28
CA ALA A 123 17.47 0.86 -3.68
C ALA A 123 18.68 0.56 -4.58
N PHE A 124 19.84 1.17 -4.33
CA PHE A 124 21.06 0.87 -5.09
C PHE A 124 21.60 -0.54 -4.82
N ILE A 125 21.46 -1.02 -3.58
CA ILE A 125 21.82 -2.40 -3.21
C ILE A 125 20.94 -3.37 -3.99
N GLU A 126 19.63 -3.16 -4.03
CA GLU A 126 18.69 -4.00 -4.81
C GLU A 126 18.98 -3.96 -6.32
N ILE A 127 19.29 -2.79 -6.88
CA ILE A 127 19.70 -2.65 -8.29
C ILE A 127 20.99 -3.42 -8.57
N GLY A 128 21.96 -3.40 -7.65
CA GLY A 128 23.18 -4.19 -7.77
C GLY A 128 22.91 -5.70 -7.68
N LEU A 129 22.10 -6.11 -6.71
CA LEU A 129 21.71 -7.50 -6.51
C LEU A 129 20.87 -8.05 -7.67
N SER A 130 20.14 -7.21 -8.39
CA SER A 130 19.34 -7.64 -9.54
C SER A 130 20.18 -8.34 -10.62
N GLN A 131 21.47 -8.01 -10.72
CA GLN A 131 22.40 -8.59 -11.70
C GLN A 131 22.81 -10.04 -11.36
N VAL A 132 22.71 -10.44 -10.10
CA VAL A 132 23.10 -11.78 -9.61
C VAL A 132 21.91 -12.69 -9.29
N LEU A 133 20.69 -12.19 -9.52
CA LEU A 133 19.45 -12.96 -9.34
C LEU A 133 19.42 -14.29 -10.11
N PRO A 134 19.90 -14.40 -11.38
CA PRO A 134 19.91 -15.68 -12.09
C PRO A 134 20.66 -16.80 -11.36
N GLN A 135 21.75 -16.45 -10.67
CA GLN A 135 22.55 -17.37 -9.86
C GLN A 135 21.83 -17.72 -8.55
N LEU A 136 21.13 -16.75 -7.96
CA LEU A 136 20.39 -16.89 -6.70
C LEU A 136 19.11 -17.74 -6.84
N LYS A 137 18.57 -17.91 -8.06
CA LYS A 137 17.42 -18.79 -8.34
C LYS A 137 17.62 -20.25 -7.90
N ARG A 138 18.88 -20.71 -7.73
CA ARG A 138 19.17 -22.05 -7.18
C ARG A 138 18.86 -22.16 -5.68
N LEU A 139 18.93 -21.04 -4.95
CA LEU A 139 18.67 -20.95 -3.52
C LEU A 139 17.21 -20.57 -3.24
N ILE A 140 16.62 -19.71 -4.08
CA ILE A 140 15.22 -19.27 -3.98
C ILE A 140 14.33 -20.33 -4.62
N THR A 141 14.10 -21.42 -3.89
CA THR A 141 13.12 -22.43 -4.30
C THR A 141 11.69 -21.93 -4.07
N PRO A 142 10.68 -22.47 -4.79
CA PRO A 142 9.28 -22.12 -4.57
C PRO A 142 8.82 -22.31 -3.11
N LEU A 143 9.41 -23.28 -2.39
CA LEU A 143 9.14 -23.52 -0.98
C LEU A 143 9.66 -22.36 -0.10
N VAL A 144 10.86 -21.85 -0.37
CA VAL A 144 11.41 -20.69 0.34
C VAL A 144 10.57 -19.45 0.08
N THR A 145 10.26 -19.15 -1.19
CA THR A 145 9.43 -18.00 -1.55
C THR A 145 8.04 -18.08 -0.93
N GLY A 146 7.37 -19.24 -1.03
CA GLY A 146 6.04 -19.44 -0.46
C GLY A 146 6.02 -19.30 1.06
N THR A 147 7.05 -19.84 1.74
CA THR A 147 7.18 -19.71 3.20
C THR A 147 7.36 -18.25 3.62
N VAL A 148 8.24 -17.50 2.94
CA VAL A 148 8.48 -16.08 3.24
C VAL A 148 7.21 -15.25 3.00
N ILE A 149 6.51 -15.45 1.88
CA ILE A 149 5.26 -14.74 1.59
C ILE A 149 4.18 -15.06 2.64
N THR A 150 4.10 -16.32 3.07
CA THR A 150 3.14 -16.75 4.12
C THR A 150 3.45 -16.06 5.45
N ILE A 151 4.73 -16.00 5.84
CA ILE A 151 5.16 -15.30 7.06
C ILE A 151 4.84 -13.81 6.99
N ILE A 152 5.08 -13.16 5.83
CA ILE A 152 4.69 -11.76 5.62
C ILE A 152 3.17 -11.61 5.83
N GLY A 153 2.35 -12.42 5.17
CA GLY A 153 0.89 -12.37 5.32
C GLY A 153 0.43 -12.57 6.78
N VAL A 154 0.94 -13.59 7.46
CA VAL A 154 0.60 -13.90 8.86
C VAL A 154 1.02 -12.77 9.81
N SER A 155 2.20 -12.18 9.60
CA SER A 155 2.68 -11.10 10.47
C SER A 155 1.83 -9.83 10.35
N LEU A 156 1.19 -9.59 9.19
CA LEU A 156 0.29 -8.46 8.97
C LEU A 156 -1.10 -8.64 9.58
N ILE A 157 -1.51 -9.87 9.91
CA ILE A 157 -2.80 -10.13 10.58
C ILE A 157 -2.88 -9.34 11.90
N LYS A 158 -1.78 -9.26 12.64
CA LYS A 158 -1.72 -8.49 13.88
C LYS A 158 -2.07 -7.02 13.66
N VAL A 159 -1.50 -6.40 12.62
CA VAL A 159 -1.76 -4.99 12.30
C VAL A 159 -3.23 -4.81 11.91
N GLY A 160 -3.76 -5.70 11.06
CA GLY A 160 -5.16 -5.65 10.66
C GLY A 160 -6.14 -5.79 11.83
N LEU A 161 -5.85 -6.67 12.80
CA LEU A 161 -6.66 -6.82 14.01
C LEU A 161 -6.60 -5.59 14.92
N THR A 162 -5.41 -4.99 15.08
CA THR A 162 -5.26 -3.73 15.82
C THR A 162 -6.10 -2.61 15.19
N ASP A 163 -6.08 -2.49 13.87
CA ASP A 163 -6.87 -1.48 13.14
C ASP A 163 -8.37 -1.76 13.22
N LEU A 164 -8.78 -3.04 13.14
CA LEU A 164 -10.18 -3.47 13.31
C LEU A 164 -10.73 -3.06 14.69
N ALA A 165 -9.91 -3.16 15.74
CA ALA A 165 -10.30 -2.78 17.10
C ALA A 165 -10.34 -1.25 17.33
N GLY A 166 -9.81 -0.44 16.41
CA GLY A 166 -9.80 1.02 16.51
C GLY A 166 -8.44 1.69 16.29
N GLY A 167 -7.40 0.92 15.97
CA GLY A 167 -6.07 1.41 15.63
C GLY A 167 -5.12 1.54 16.83
N GLN A 168 -3.83 1.68 16.51
CA GLN A 168 -2.75 1.75 17.50
C GLN A 168 -2.87 2.98 18.41
N TRP A 169 -3.24 4.13 17.84
CA TRP A 169 -3.39 5.37 18.62
C TRP A 169 -4.44 5.22 19.75
N LEU A 170 -5.55 4.54 19.47
CA LEU A 170 -6.60 4.34 20.46
C LEU A 170 -6.14 3.38 21.56
N LEU A 171 -5.38 2.34 21.20
CA LEU A 171 -4.77 1.42 22.17
C LEU A 171 -3.83 2.15 23.14
N ASP A 172 -3.03 3.10 22.63
CA ASP A 172 -2.01 3.79 23.41
C ASP A 172 -2.59 4.96 24.24
N ASN A 173 -3.62 5.66 23.75
CA ASN A 173 -4.14 6.88 24.38
C ASN A 173 -5.46 6.67 25.15
N LYS A 174 -6.29 5.71 24.71
CA LYS A 174 -7.65 5.49 25.23
C LYS A 174 -8.04 4.00 25.15
N PRO A 175 -7.33 3.12 25.87
CA PRO A 175 -7.52 1.68 25.79
C PRO A 175 -8.94 1.22 26.11
N GLU A 176 -9.72 1.99 26.88
CA GLU A 176 -11.11 1.71 27.22
C GLU A 176 -12.07 1.70 26.02
N PHE A 177 -11.75 2.44 24.94
CA PHE A 177 -12.55 2.46 23.71
C PHE A 177 -12.01 1.49 22.65
N TRP A 178 -10.84 0.90 22.89
CA TRP A 178 -10.24 -0.10 22.01
C TRP A 178 -11.06 -1.39 22.04
N GLY A 179 -11.34 -1.95 20.86
CA GLY A 179 -12.21 -3.11 20.74
C GLY A 179 -13.69 -2.83 21.06
N SER A 180 -14.12 -1.56 21.07
CA SER A 180 -15.54 -1.24 21.27
C SER A 180 -16.42 -1.93 20.23
N LEU A 181 -17.64 -2.32 20.62
CA LEU A 181 -18.61 -2.98 19.73
C LEU A 181 -18.81 -2.20 18.42
N SER A 182 -18.74 -0.86 18.50
CA SER A 182 -18.88 0.03 17.36
C SER A 182 -17.71 -0.04 16.36
N ASN A 183 -16.47 -0.28 16.81
CA ASN A 183 -15.30 -0.43 15.93
C ASN A 183 -15.30 -1.82 15.31
N LEU A 184 -15.53 -2.85 16.14
CA LEU A 184 -15.63 -4.23 15.69
C LEU A 184 -16.74 -4.40 14.66
N PHE A 185 -17.93 -3.84 14.93
CA PHE A 185 -19.05 -3.87 13.98
C PHE A 185 -18.66 -3.28 12.62
N LEU A 186 -18.00 -2.12 12.59
CA LEU A 186 -17.57 -1.49 11.33
C LEU A 186 -16.59 -2.38 10.56
N GLY A 187 -15.58 -2.91 11.25
CA GLY A 187 -14.57 -3.78 10.63
C GLY A 187 -15.16 -5.10 10.11
N PHE A 188 -16.02 -5.74 10.90
CA PHE A 188 -16.74 -6.95 10.46
C PHE A 188 -17.70 -6.67 9.31
N LEU A 189 -18.38 -5.52 9.31
CA LEU A 189 -19.26 -5.12 8.21
C LEU A 189 -18.47 -4.97 6.91
N VAL A 190 -17.30 -4.33 6.94
CA VAL A 190 -16.40 -4.23 5.77
C VAL A 190 -15.96 -5.63 5.34
N LEU A 191 -15.46 -6.45 6.27
CA LEU A 191 -14.98 -7.81 5.98
C LEU A 191 -16.07 -8.68 5.34
N ILE A 192 -17.26 -8.72 5.92
CA ILE A 192 -18.40 -9.49 5.40
C ILE A 192 -18.82 -8.96 4.03
N SER A 193 -18.85 -7.63 3.85
CA SER A 193 -19.18 -7.02 2.56
C SER A 193 -18.19 -7.46 1.48
N ILE A 194 -16.89 -7.47 1.78
CA ILE A 194 -15.85 -7.95 0.86
C ILE A 194 -16.07 -9.43 0.52
N ILE A 195 -16.30 -10.29 1.52
CA ILE A 195 -16.52 -11.74 1.31
C ILE A 195 -17.75 -11.98 0.43
N VAL A 196 -18.88 -11.32 0.71
CA VAL A 196 -20.11 -11.46 -0.06
C VAL A 196 -19.93 -10.99 -1.50
N LEU A 197 -19.30 -9.83 -1.71
CA LEU A 197 -19.02 -9.29 -3.05
C LEU A 197 -18.02 -10.15 -3.82
N ASN A 198 -17.00 -10.69 -3.15
CA ASN A 198 -16.01 -11.57 -3.77
C ASN A 198 -16.63 -12.88 -4.26
N ARG A 199 -17.66 -13.38 -3.55
CA ARG A 199 -18.40 -14.59 -3.92
C ARG A 199 -19.38 -14.39 -5.09
N SER A 200 -19.50 -13.19 -5.63
CA SER A 200 -20.37 -12.91 -6.79
C SER A 200 -19.88 -13.63 -8.06
N SER A 201 -20.83 -14.11 -8.86
CA SER A 201 -20.55 -14.66 -10.19
C SER A 201 -20.04 -13.59 -11.16
N ASN A 202 -20.35 -12.32 -10.89
CA ASN A 202 -19.90 -11.20 -11.71
C ASN A 202 -18.43 -10.85 -11.40
N GLN A 203 -17.56 -11.02 -12.40
CA GLN A 203 -16.13 -10.72 -12.31
C GLN A 203 -15.84 -9.26 -11.91
N TRP A 204 -16.68 -8.32 -12.34
CA TRP A 204 -16.55 -6.90 -12.03
C TRP A 204 -16.70 -6.65 -10.51
N LEU A 205 -17.73 -7.24 -9.91
CA LEU A 205 -17.97 -7.13 -8.47
C LEU A 205 -16.87 -7.82 -7.65
N ARG A 206 -16.35 -8.94 -8.15
CA ARG A 206 -15.28 -9.69 -7.48
C ARG A 206 -13.96 -8.91 -7.44
N LEU A 207 -13.56 -8.29 -8.55
CA LEU A 207 -12.33 -7.49 -8.64
C LEU A 207 -12.43 -6.18 -7.83
N SER A 208 -13.60 -5.55 -7.78
CA SER A 208 -13.82 -4.31 -7.02
C SER A 208 -14.28 -4.54 -5.58
N SER A 209 -14.38 -5.79 -5.12
CA SER A 209 -14.97 -6.16 -3.82
C SER A 209 -14.32 -5.43 -2.65
N ILE A 210 -12.99 -5.28 -2.65
CA ILE A 210 -12.26 -4.59 -1.59
C ILE A 210 -12.64 -3.10 -1.55
N VAL A 211 -12.59 -2.40 -2.68
CA VAL A 211 -12.93 -0.97 -2.74
C VAL A 211 -14.38 -0.73 -2.37
N LEU A 212 -15.30 -1.54 -2.90
CA LEU A 212 -16.73 -1.44 -2.58
C LEU A 212 -16.98 -1.69 -1.09
N GLY A 213 -16.32 -2.70 -0.50
CA GLY A 213 -16.39 -2.95 0.94
C GLY A 213 -15.92 -1.76 1.77
N LEU A 214 -14.83 -1.10 1.37
CA LEU A 214 -14.35 0.13 2.02
C LEU A 214 -15.32 1.29 1.87
N VAL A 215 -15.93 1.47 0.69
CA VAL A 215 -16.95 2.52 0.47
C VAL A 215 -18.16 2.28 1.36
N ILE A 216 -18.66 1.04 1.45
CA ILE A 216 -19.77 0.69 2.34
C ILE A 216 -19.40 1.00 3.79
N GLY A 217 -18.20 0.60 4.24
CA GLY A 217 -17.69 0.91 5.58
C GLY A 217 -17.60 2.41 5.84
N PHE A 218 -17.08 3.18 4.88
CA PHE A 218 -16.96 4.63 5.00
C PHE A 218 -18.32 5.32 5.14
N VAL A 219 -19.32 4.92 4.34
CA VAL A 219 -20.69 5.47 4.42
C VAL A 219 -21.31 5.16 5.80
N VAL A 220 -21.14 3.95 6.32
CA VAL A 220 -21.65 3.60 7.66
C VAL A 220 -20.88 4.38 8.74
N ALA A 221 -19.57 4.55 8.61
CA ALA A 221 -18.77 5.36 9.54
C ALA A 221 -19.20 6.83 9.55
N LEU A 222 -19.55 7.40 8.39
CA LEU A 222 -20.14 8.73 8.28
C LEU A 222 -21.46 8.81 9.05
N MET A 223 -22.36 7.84 8.88
CA MET A 223 -23.64 7.79 9.60
C MET A 223 -23.46 7.63 11.12
N MET A 224 -22.40 6.94 11.55
CA MET A 224 -22.04 6.79 12.96
C MET A 224 -21.34 8.04 13.54
N GLY A 225 -21.09 9.07 12.75
CA GLY A 225 -20.41 10.30 13.19
C GLY A 225 -18.93 10.13 13.49
N LYS A 226 -18.29 9.06 12.99
CA LYS A 226 -16.87 8.75 13.24
C LYS A 226 -15.91 9.42 12.26
N VAL A 227 -16.42 10.06 11.22
CA VAL A 227 -15.62 10.71 10.18
C VAL A 227 -15.54 12.19 10.44
N ASN A 228 -14.32 12.70 10.55
CA ASN A 228 -14.07 14.12 10.63
C ASN A 228 -14.02 14.75 9.23
N THR A 229 -15.09 15.43 8.82
CA THR A 229 -15.17 16.11 7.52
C THR A 229 -14.48 17.48 7.51
N SER A 230 -14.08 18.03 8.66
CA SER A 230 -13.42 19.36 8.69
C SER A 230 -12.04 19.32 8.04
N ALA A 231 -11.34 18.19 8.12
CA ALA A 231 -10.05 17.97 7.49
C ALA A 231 -10.10 18.05 5.96
N ILE A 232 -11.24 17.77 5.34
CA ILE A 232 -11.42 17.85 3.88
C ILE A 232 -11.34 19.31 3.41
N PHE A 233 -11.92 20.23 4.18
CA PHE A 233 -11.92 21.66 3.87
C PHE A 233 -10.60 22.35 4.22
N ALA A 234 -9.75 21.71 5.02
CA ALA A 234 -8.41 22.19 5.34
C ALA A 234 -7.38 21.92 4.22
N VAL A 235 -7.69 21.04 3.28
CA VAL A 235 -6.83 20.78 2.11
C VAL A 235 -6.96 21.95 1.14
N GLN A 236 -6.03 22.91 1.23
CA GLN A 236 -6.02 24.12 0.40
C GLN A 236 -5.55 23.87 -1.05
N GLU A 237 -4.78 22.80 -1.29
CA GLU A 237 -4.25 22.48 -2.61
C GLU A 237 -4.96 21.26 -3.21
N ALA A 238 -5.71 21.46 -4.28
CA ALA A 238 -6.38 20.37 -5.01
C ALA A 238 -5.40 19.39 -5.68
N ILE A 239 -4.14 19.79 -5.85
CA ILE A 239 -3.09 19.00 -6.51
C ILE A 239 -1.82 19.08 -5.65
N SER A 240 -1.38 17.94 -5.11
CA SER A 240 -0.08 17.84 -4.45
C SER A 240 1.03 17.64 -5.48
N VAL A 241 1.81 18.69 -5.75
CA VAL A 241 2.95 18.61 -6.66
C VAL A 241 4.05 17.74 -6.02
N PRO A 242 4.61 16.75 -6.73
CA PRO A 242 5.71 15.96 -6.21
C PRO A 242 6.96 16.82 -6.07
N ILE A 243 7.47 16.94 -4.85
CA ILE A 243 8.75 17.59 -4.58
C ILE A 243 9.76 16.48 -4.28
N PRO A 244 10.70 16.20 -5.21
CA PRO A 244 11.77 15.25 -4.96
C PRO A 244 12.55 15.63 -3.71
N PHE A 245 12.86 14.65 -2.87
CA PHE A 245 13.68 14.83 -1.66
C PHE A 245 13.15 15.88 -0.67
N ARG A 246 11.82 16.10 -0.59
CA ARG A 246 11.19 17.07 0.32
C ARG A 246 11.71 17.01 1.76
N TYR A 247 11.94 15.80 2.28
CA TYR A 247 12.40 15.57 3.66
C TYR A 247 13.92 15.48 3.79
N GLY A 248 14.66 15.56 2.68
CA GLY A 248 16.12 15.43 2.67
C GLY A 248 16.62 14.04 3.09
N PHE A 249 17.87 14.00 3.53
CA PHE A 249 18.56 12.82 4.02
C PHE A 249 19.16 13.15 5.39
N ASN A 250 18.83 12.35 6.41
CA ASN A 250 19.45 12.46 7.73
C ASN A 250 20.06 11.11 8.08
N PHE A 251 21.39 11.08 8.17
CA PHE A 251 22.16 9.94 8.62
C PHE A 251 22.93 10.37 9.85
N ASP A 252 22.82 9.60 10.94
CA ASP A 252 23.74 9.67 12.06
C ASP A 252 25.06 9.03 11.57
N ILE A 253 26.04 9.86 11.21
CA ILE A 253 27.41 9.43 10.88
C ILE A 253 28.31 9.75 12.07
#